data_AF-A0AAV9AX17-F1
#
_entry.id   AF-A0AAV9AX17-F1
#
_cell.length_a   1.000
_cell.length_b   1.000
_cell.length_c   1.000
_cell.angle_alpha   90.00
_cell.angle_beta   90.00
_cell.angle_gamma   90.00
#
_symmetry.space_group_name_H-M   'P 1'
#
loop_
_entity.id
_entity.type
_entity.pdbx_description
1 polymer ?
#
loop_
_entity_poly.entity_id
_entity_poly.type
_entity_poly.pdbx_seq_one_letter_code
_entity_poly.pdbx_strand_id
1 'polypeptide(L)'
;MPATATVIGALLGLGTQMYSNALRRLPYMRHPWEHVLGMGLGALFANQLANWDAQLKEDLDKMIEKAKAANERRYFGITFFLYLFEKLIVYEIS
;
A
#
# COMPACT_ATOMS: atom_id res chain seq x y z
N MET A 1 13.84 -6.04 7.93
CA MET A 1 14.98 -6.95 7.68
C MET A 1 14.66 -7.86 6.51
N PRO A 2 15.44 -7.84 5.42
CA PRO A 2 15.15 -8.59 4.18
C PRO A 2 15.09 -10.11 4.40
N ALA A 3 15.84 -10.62 5.39
CA ALA A 3 15.82 -12.02 5.78
C ALA A 3 14.42 -12.49 6.23
N THR A 4 13.68 -11.67 7.00
CA THR A 4 12.35 -12.03 7.50
C THR A 4 11.32 -12.14 6.37
N ALA A 5 11.35 -11.22 5.41
CA ALA A 5 10.47 -11.25 4.23
C ALA A 5 10.76 -12.49 3.36
N THR A 6 12.04 -12.81 3.17
CA THR A 6 12.48 -13.99 2.42
C THR A 6 12.02 -15.29 3.09
N VAL A 7 12.13 -15.39 4.42
CA VAL A 7 11.68 -16.56 5.20
C VAL A 7 10.15 -16.70 5.17
N ILE A 8 9.41 -15.60 5.35
CA ILE A 8 7.94 -15.61 5.26
C ILE A 8 7.49 -16.00 3.85
N GLY A 9 8.14 -15.46 2.82
CA GLY A 9 7.88 -15.80 1.42
C GLY A 9 8.15 -17.27 1.11
N ALA A 10 9.26 -17.81 1.61
CA ALA A 10 9.59 -19.23 1.47
C ALA A 10 8.55 -20.12 2.18
N LEU A 11 8.16 -19.79 3.41
CA LEU A 11 7.13 -20.55 4.15
C LEU A 11 5.76 -20.49 3.47
N LEU A 12 5.38 -19.34 2.89
CA LEU A 12 4.18 -19.20 2.08
C LEU A 12 4.25 -20.09 0.82
N GLY A 13 5.36 -20.05 0.09
CA GLY A 13 5.57 -20.90 -1.09
C GLY A 13 5.54 -22.39 -0.78
N LEU A 14 6.11 -22.80 0.36
CA LEU A 14 6.06 -24.16 0.87
C LEU A 14 4.63 -24.55 1.26
N GLY A 15 3.94 -23.68 2.02
CA GLY A 15 2.56 -23.88 2.46
C GLY A 15 1.58 -23.98 1.30
N THR A 16 1.73 -23.17 0.25
CA THR A 16 0.89 -23.22 -0.97
C THR A 16 1.10 -24.53 -1.73
N GLN A 17 2.34 -25.02 -1.86
CA GLN A 17 2.64 -26.29 -2.51
C GLN A 17 2.12 -27.49 -1.71
N MET A 18 2.28 -27.48 -0.38
CA MET A 18 1.72 -28.50 0.50
C MET A 18 0.19 -28.49 0.49
N TYR A 19 -0.44 -27.31 0.47
CA TYR A 19 -1.89 -27.17 0.39
C TYR A 19 -2.45 -27.70 -0.94
N SER A 20 -1.78 -27.44 -2.05
CA SER A 20 -2.15 -27.99 -3.37
C SER A 20 -2.13 -29.53 -3.38
N ASN A 21 -1.11 -30.13 -2.74
CA ASN A 21 -0.99 -31.58 -2.64
C ASN A 21 -2.01 -32.20 -1.67
N ALA A 22 -2.33 -31.51 -0.57
CA ALA A 22 -3.35 -31.91 0.39
C ALA A 22 -4.75 -31.96 -0.26
N LEU A 23 -5.11 -30.94 -1.04
CA LEU A 23 -6.38 -30.88 -1.75
C LEU A 23 -6.54 -32.01 -2.79
N ARG A 24 -5.44 -32.48 -3.37
CA ARG A 24 -5.43 -33.57 -4.36
C ARG A 24 -5.46 -34.96 -3.70
N ARG A 25 -5.47 -35.07 -2.36
CA ARG A 25 -5.34 -36.33 -1.60
C ARG A 25 -4.09 -37.15 -2.00
N LEU A 26 -3.03 -36.48 -2.47
CA LEU A 26 -1.75 -37.12 -2.84
C LEU A 26 -0.74 -36.97 -1.69
N PRO A 27 0.24 -37.89 -1.54
CA PRO A 27 1.25 -37.80 -0.48
C PRO A 27 2.00 -36.46 -0.56
N TYR A 28 2.11 -35.79 0.60
CA TYR A 28 2.52 -34.40 0.77
C TYR A 28 3.82 -33.99 0.05
N MET A 29 4.74 -34.92 -0.17
CA MET A 29 6.09 -34.67 -0.72
C MET A 29 6.36 -35.42 -2.03
N ARG A 30 5.34 -35.61 -2.88
CA ARG A 30 5.50 -36.36 -4.14
C ARG A 30 6.60 -35.78 -5.06
N HIS A 31 6.75 -34.46 -5.10
CA HIS A 31 7.80 -33.75 -5.87
C HIS A 31 8.52 -32.71 -4.99
N PRO A 32 9.62 -33.08 -4.31
CA PRO A 32 10.32 -32.18 -3.38
C PRO A 32 10.94 -30.97 -4.09
N TRP A 33 11.33 -31.11 -5.35
CA TRP A 33 11.89 -30.03 -6.16
C TRP A 33 10.86 -28.93 -6.50
N GLU A 34 9.58 -29.26 -6.62
CA GLU A 34 8.51 -28.27 -6.81
C GLU A 34 8.34 -27.36 -5.58
N HIS A 35 8.61 -27.90 -4.38
CA HIS A 35 8.58 -27.12 -3.14
C HIS A 35 9.79 -26.19 -3.04
N VAL A 36 10.97 -26.61 -3.51
CA VAL A 36 12.16 -25.75 -3.58
C VAL A 36 11.95 -24.61 -4.57
N LEU A 37 11.34 -24.89 -5.72
CA LEU A 37 10.93 -23.85 -6.68
C LEU A 37 9.87 -22.92 -6.10
N GLY A 38 8.86 -23.46 -5.41
CA GLY A 38 7.83 -22.67 -4.73
C GLY A 38 8.39 -21.78 -3.61
N MET A 39 9.34 -22.28 -2.82
CA MET A 39 10.06 -21.50 -1.82
C MET A 39 10.91 -20.39 -2.44
N GLY A 40 11.63 -20.70 -3.53
CA GLY A 40 12.43 -19.71 -4.27
C GLY A 40 11.58 -18.60 -4.88
N LEU A 41 10.46 -18.96 -5.51
CA LEU A 41 9.51 -17.99 -6.06
C LEU A 41 8.82 -17.16 -4.96
N GLY A 42 8.42 -17.79 -3.86
CA GLY A 42 7.83 -17.10 -2.71
C GLY A 42 8.79 -16.12 -2.04
N ALA A 43 10.07 -16.47 -1.93
CA ALA A 43 11.12 -15.60 -1.42
C ALA A 43 11.37 -14.37 -2.32
N LEU A 44 11.42 -14.55 -3.64
CA LEU A 44 11.53 -13.44 -4.59
C LEU A 44 10.29 -12.54 -4.54
N PHE A 45 9.10 -13.15 -4.50
CA PHE A 45 7.84 -12.43 -4.44
C PHE A 45 7.73 -11.58 -3.16
N ALA A 46 8.10 -12.13 -2.01
CA ALA A 46 8.05 -11.38 -0.75
C ALA A 46 9.05 -10.22 -0.72
N ASN A 47 10.22 -10.36 -1.32
CA ASN A 47 11.17 -9.26 -1.48
C ASN A 47 10.62 -8.17 -2.42
N GLN A 48 10.00 -8.55 -3.53
CA GLN A 48 9.37 -7.60 -4.45
C GLN A 48 8.19 -6.88 -3.79
N LEU A 49 7.38 -7.60 -3.02
CA LEU A 49 6.23 -7.06 -2.31
C LEU A 49 6.65 -6.07 -1.20
N ALA A 50 7.74 -6.35 -0.49
CA ALA A 50 8.28 -5.42 0.51
C ALA A 50 8.78 -4.11 -0.13
N ASN A 51 9.44 -4.19 -1.29
CA ASN A 51 9.85 -3.00 -2.03
C ASN A 51 8.64 -2.20 -2.55
N TRP A 52 7.58 -2.89 -2.96
CA TRP A 52 6.35 -2.24 -3.40
C TRP A 52 5.62 -1.56 -2.23
N ASP A 53 5.52 -2.20 -1.06
CA ASP A 53 4.93 -1.60 0.13
C ASP A 53 5.63 -0.29 0.54
N ALA A 54 6.96 -0.24 0.40
CA ALA A 54 7.73 0.98 0.65
C ALA A 54 7.37 2.12 -0.33
N GLN A 55 7.28 1.82 -1.63
CA GLN A 55 6.89 2.81 -2.64
C GLN A 55 5.44 3.29 -2.44
N LEU A 56 4.54 2.38 -2.10
CA LEU A 56 3.13 2.70 -1.85
C LEU A 56 2.96 3.65 -0.66
N LYS A 57 3.74 3.49 0.41
CA LYS A 57 3.72 4.42 1.55
C LYS A 57 4.15 5.82 1.15
N GLU A 58 5.24 5.93 0.39
CA GLU A 58 5.73 7.23 -0.10
C GLU A 58 4.71 7.91 -1.03
N ASP A 59 4.09 7.15 -1.93
CA ASP A 59 3.07 7.68 -2.83
C ASP A 59 1.77 8.07 -2.10
N LEU A 60 1.40 7.33 -1.05
CA LEU A 60 0.27 7.67 -0.19
C LEU A 60 0.51 8.99 0.55
N ASP A 61 1.69 9.17 1.12
CA ASP A 61 2.05 10.41 1.81
C ASP A 61 2.00 11.61 0.86
N LYS A 62 2.50 11.46 -0.37
CA LYS A 62 2.39 12.50 -1.41
C LYS A 62 0.94 12.82 -1.75
N MET A 63 0.05 11.83 -1.80
CA MET A 63 -1.37 12.07 -2.08
C MET A 63 -2.08 12.77 -0.91
N ILE A 64 -1.73 12.43 0.33
CA ILE A 64 -2.25 13.09 1.53
C ILE A 64 -1.81 14.56 1.56
N GLU A 65 -0.54 14.84 1.28
CA GLU A 65 -0.03 16.22 1.21
C GLU A 65 -0.73 17.03 0.11
N LYS A 66 -0.89 16.45 -1.08
CA LYS A 66 -1.64 17.08 -2.17
C LYS A 66 -3.09 17.36 -1.79
N ALA A 67 -3.76 16.41 -1.14
CA ALA A 67 -5.13 16.58 -0.66
C ALA A 67 -5.23 17.70 0.39
N LYS A 68 -4.29 17.76 1.34
CA LYS A 68 -4.22 18.80 2.36
C LYS A 68 -3.99 20.18 1.75
N ALA A 69 -3.02 20.32 0.85
CA ALA A 69 -2.74 21.58 0.16
C ALA A 69 -3.92 22.06 -0.71
N ALA A 70 -4.65 21.13 -1.36
CA ALA A 70 -5.86 21.45 -2.11
C ALA A 70 -6.98 21.96 -1.18
N ASN A 71 -7.14 21.36 -0.01
CA ASN A 71 -8.12 21.80 0.98
C ASN A 71 -7.77 23.16 1.56
N GLU A 72 -6.51 23.41 1.93
CA GLU A 72 -6.06 24.71 2.47
C GLU A 72 -6.35 25.86 1.49
N ARG A 73 -6.06 25.68 0.20
CA ARG A 73 -6.38 26.69 -0.83
C ARG A 73 -7.88 27.00 -0.91
N ARG A 74 -8.73 26.00 -0.67
CA ARG A 74 -10.19 26.17 -0.70
C ARG A 74 -10.69 27.01 0.49
N TYR A 75 -10.15 26.80 1.68
CA TYR A 75 -10.51 27.59 2.87
C TYR A 75 -10.02 29.04 2.77
N PHE A 76 -8.78 29.27 2.29
CA PHE A 76 -8.27 30.64 2.09
C PHE A 76 -9.16 31.47 1.16
N GLY A 77 -9.64 30.90 0.06
CA GLY A 77 -10.53 31.59 -0.88
C GLY A 77 -11.89 31.94 -0.26
N ILE A 78 -12.50 31.02 0.49
CA ILE A 78 -13.82 31.21 1.11
C ILE A 78 -13.74 32.27 2.22
N THR A 79 -12.75 32.16 3.12
CA THR A 79 -12.58 33.11 4.23
C THR A 79 -12.27 34.53 3.72
N PHE A 80 -11.42 34.65 2.70
CA PHE A 80 -11.11 35.95 2.09
C PHE A 80 -12.33 36.58 1.40
N PHE A 81 -13.09 35.77 0.64
CA PHE A 81 -14.30 36.24 -0.03
C PHE A 81 -15.36 36.71 0.97
N LEU A 82 -15.58 35.96 2.06
CA LEU A 82 -16.52 36.34 3.12
C LEU A 82 -16.10 37.66 3.79
N TYR A 83 -14.82 37.83 4.10
CA TYR A 83 -14.29 39.06 4.70
C TYR A 83 -14.48 40.29 3.78
N LEU A 84 -14.18 40.12 2.49
CA LEU A 84 -14.37 41.19 1.50
C LEU A 84 -15.85 41.54 1.33
N PHE A 85 -16.73 40.54 1.28
CA PHE A 85 -18.17 40.72 1.14
C PHE A 85 -18.77 41.44 2.36
N GLU A 86 -18.34 41.08 3.57
CA GLU A 86 -18.75 41.77 4.81
C GLU A 86 -18.30 43.24 4.80
N LYS A 87 -17.05 43.52 4.39
CA LYS A 87 -16.54 44.89 4.28
C LYS A 87 -17.27 45.71 3.21
N LEU A 88 -17.66 45.09 2.09
CA LEU A 88 -18.39 45.75 1.01
C LEU A 88 -19.80 46.15 1.45
N ILE A 89 -20.54 45.24 2.10
CA ILE A 89 -21.89 45.51 2.61
C ILE A 89 -21.88 46.66 3.62
N VAL A 90 -20.91 46.68 4.54
CA VAL A 90 -20.81 47.74 5.55
C VAL A 90 -20.49 49.10 4.90
N TYR A 91 -19.74 49.13 3.80
CA TYR A 91 -19.45 50.36 3.07
C TYR A 91 -20.65 50.88 2.28
N GLU A 92 -21.52 49.99 1.78
CA GLU A 92 -22.69 50.36 1.00
C GLU A 92 -23.88 50.87 1.86
N ILE A 93 -23.87 50.55 3.16
CA ILE A 93 -24.91 50.94 4.13
C ILE A 93 -24.57 52.23 4.91
N SER A 94 -23.30 52.67 4.91
CA SER A 94 -22.82 53.89 5.60
C SER A 94 -22.82 55.12 4.70
#